data_AF-A0A1Q4X634-F1
#
_entry.id   AF-A0A1Q4X634-F1
#
_cell.length_a   1.000
_cell.length_b   1.000
_cell.length_c   1.000
_cell.angle_alpha   90.00
_cell.angle_beta   90.00
_cell.angle_gamma   90.00
#
_symmetry.space_group_name_H-M   'P 1'
#
loop_
_entity.id
_entity.type
_entity.pdbx_description
1 polymer ?
#
loop_
_entity_poly.entity_id
_entity_poly.type
_entity_poly.pdbx_seq_one_letter_code
_entity_poly.pdbx_strand_id
1 'polypeptide(L)'
;MIEAFEQVVCTVIQVEAGAHGPSTVFRVRFPSGETASLTTLDVRLNAIGFSARQNLVYGVDQRGRLVALDRTGRVVGKPTRPSPVLLHATAGAVVGERLVVRSGPWLHSVDIDPGSPTYGLVVHEAWLWPWHGVTVDDFDLNPADGLLYGVATREHGHGVVVSIDPRTGRTRPVPGVGRLPGGGGYGAVTVAPDGALYATNNRHGGRSTLWRVALDGSGVVTEISSRQALHTIDSSGCLPDIPTPTTTPTTTTTTPTTTTTTTTTTPPTTTTTTTRTTTTTPSPPTTITTTTTTPPPQPTTTPPRITTTTTTTTIRPAPAVPPPNIPPPRITPPPAPPPPPPPELPVPPEPPQPPPPADIEVPDRRVETLAPTNNAVRDQRRWGLAVMILILAAGALARQAASRRR
;
A
#
# COMPACT_ATOMS: atom_id res chain seq x y z
N MET A 1 -29.14 -0.35 22.15
CA MET A 1 -27.72 -0.18 22.50
C MET A 1 -26.94 -0.21 21.20
N ILE A 2 -26.35 0.92 20.79
CA ILE A 2 -25.39 0.96 19.69
C ILE A 2 -24.06 0.75 20.38
N GLU A 3 -23.54 -0.48 20.36
CA GLU A 3 -22.15 -0.69 20.72
C GLU A 3 -21.32 0.09 19.70
N ALA A 4 -20.68 1.15 20.15
CA ALA A 4 -19.71 1.87 19.36
C ALA A 4 -18.53 0.92 19.19
N PHE A 5 -18.54 0.14 18.10
CA PHE A 5 -17.37 -0.62 17.68
C PHE A 5 -16.23 0.39 17.56
N GLU A 6 -15.23 0.23 18.42
CA GLU A 6 -13.99 0.98 18.35
C GLU A 6 -13.44 0.78 16.94
N GLN A 7 -13.52 1.82 16.11
CA GLN A 7 -13.12 1.71 14.72
C GLN A 7 -11.63 1.43 14.71
N VAL A 8 -11.25 0.22 14.27
CA VAL A 8 -9.85 -0.15 14.18
C VAL A 8 -9.23 0.71 13.09
N VAL A 9 -8.42 1.68 13.51
CA VAL A 9 -7.76 2.61 12.61
C VAL A 9 -6.50 1.95 12.07
N CYS A 10 -6.32 2.05 10.76
CA CYS A 10 -5.07 1.69 10.12
C CYS A 10 -4.41 2.95 9.56
N THR A 11 -3.16 3.19 9.92
CA THR A 11 -2.34 4.23 9.28
C THR A 11 -1.38 3.57 8.31
N VAL A 12 -1.23 4.11 7.10
CA VAL A 12 -0.23 3.65 6.12
C VAL A 12 0.68 4.77 5.67
N ILE A 13 1.87 4.39 5.20
CA ILE A 13 2.72 5.27 4.40
C ILE A 13 2.42 4.98 2.93
N GLN A 14 2.13 6.02 2.18
CA GLN A 14 1.89 5.93 0.74
C GLN A 14 2.91 6.79 0.00
N VAL A 15 3.41 6.31 -1.12
CA VAL A 15 4.28 7.07 -2.02
C VAL A 15 3.58 7.35 -3.33
N GLU A 16 3.71 8.58 -3.81
CA GLU A 16 3.05 9.03 -5.04
C GLU A 16 4.05 9.73 -5.94
N ALA A 17 4.03 9.44 -7.24
CA ALA A 17 4.84 10.16 -8.20
C ALA A 17 4.08 10.46 -9.49
N GLY A 18 4.44 11.59 -10.10
CA GLY A 18 4.03 11.93 -11.46
C GLY A 18 4.69 11.02 -12.50
N ALA A 19 4.60 11.39 -13.78
CA ALA A 19 5.15 10.58 -14.87
C ALA A 19 6.66 10.34 -14.72
N HIS A 20 7.43 11.39 -14.36
CA HIS A 20 8.90 11.35 -14.36
C HIS A 20 9.55 12.02 -13.13
N GLY A 21 8.80 12.18 -12.03
CA GLY A 21 9.27 12.89 -10.84
C GLY A 21 9.70 11.97 -9.68
N PRO A 22 10.30 12.56 -8.64
CA PRO A 22 10.47 11.88 -7.37
C PRO A 22 9.12 11.55 -6.71
N SER A 23 9.16 10.69 -5.69
CA SER A 23 7.98 10.38 -4.89
C SER A 23 7.73 11.43 -3.81
N THR A 24 6.47 11.78 -3.60
CA THR A 24 5.98 12.45 -2.39
C THR A 24 5.41 11.40 -1.45
N VAL A 25 5.72 11.51 -0.16
CA VAL A 25 5.32 10.58 0.88
C VAL A 25 4.12 11.15 1.64
N PHE A 26 3.10 10.33 1.80
CA PHE A 26 1.87 10.65 2.49
C PHE A 26 1.63 9.67 3.63
N ARG A 27 0.93 10.14 4.66
CA ARG A 27 0.26 9.30 5.64
C ARG A 27 -1.21 9.19 5.24
N VAL A 28 -1.75 7.98 5.17
CA VAL A 28 -3.17 7.74 4.88
C VAL A 28 -3.83 7.00 6.04
N ARG A 29 -5.05 7.36 6.42
CA ARG A 29 -5.79 6.73 7.52
C ARG A 29 -7.05 6.01 7.03
N PHE A 30 -7.13 4.71 7.26
CA PHE A 30 -8.33 3.91 7.00
C PHE A 30 -9.19 3.76 8.27
N PRO A 31 -10.53 3.70 8.15
CA PRO A 31 -11.31 3.65 6.90
C PRO A 31 -11.53 5.01 6.21
N SER A 32 -11.15 6.13 6.84
CA SER A 32 -11.55 7.47 6.39
C SER A 32 -11.02 7.92 5.03
N GLY A 33 -9.88 7.38 4.58
CA GLY A 33 -9.15 7.87 3.41
C GLY A 33 -8.47 9.22 3.64
N GLU A 34 -8.40 9.72 4.88
CA GLU A 34 -7.74 10.97 5.22
C GLU A 34 -6.25 10.89 4.85
N THR A 35 -5.74 11.86 4.08
CA THR A 35 -4.35 11.93 3.62
C THR A 35 -3.64 13.16 4.18
N ALA A 36 -2.42 12.98 4.70
CA ALA A 36 -1.53 14.07 5.10
C ALA A 36 -0.17 13.92 4.42
N SER A 37 0.31 14.97 3.74
CA SER A 37 1.66 14.99 3.17
C SER A 37 2.70 15.03 4.28
N LEU A 38 3.77 14.24 4.14
CA LEU A 38 4.86 14.16 5.11
C LEU A 38 6.14 14.80 4.58
N THR A 39 6.61 14.38 3.41
CA THR A 39 7.85 14.85 2.79
C THR A 39 7.88 14.53 1.30
N THR A 40 8.84 15.12 0.58
CA THR A 40 9.22 14.70 -0.79
C THR A 40 10.59 14.04 -0.74
N LEU A 41 10.78 12.99 -1.53
CA LEU A 41 12.07 12.29 -1.66
C LEU A 41 12.87 12.87 -2.84
N ASP A 42 14.17 12.61 -2.89
CA ASP A 42 15.00 12.94 -4.07
C ASP A 42 15.01 11.84 -5.14
N VAL A 43 14.26 10.76 -4.89
CA VAL A 43 14.17 9.57 -5.74
C VAL A 43 12.72 9.19 -5.94
N ARG A 44 12.43 8.49 -7.04
CA ARG A 44 11.18 7.74 -7.14
C ARG A 44 11.33 6.44 -6.36
N LEU A 45 10.44 6.24 -5.40
CA LEU A 45 10.32 5.04 -4.58
C LEU A 45 9.01 4.32 -4.92
N ASN A 46 9.07 3.00 -4.95
CA ASN A 46 7.96 2.09 -5.21
C ASN A 46 8.22 0.72 -4.54
N ALA A 47 7.34 -0.25 -4.74
CA ALA A 47 7.34 -1.54 -4.07
C ALA A 47 7.57 -1.45 -2.55
N ILE A 48 6.74 -0.69 -1.84
CA ILE A 48 6.95 -0.40 -0.42
C ILE A 48 6.21 -1.36 0.53
N GLY A 49 6.79 -1.71 1.67
CA GLY A 49 6.15 -2.56 2.68
C GLY A 49 6.63 -2.22 4.09
N PHE A 50 5.78 -2.41 5.10
CA PHE A 50 6.09 -2.05 6.49
C PHE A 50 6.60 -3.25 7.31
N SER A 51 7.79 -3.12 7.89
CA SER A 51 8.34 -4.07 8.87
C SER A 51 7.95 -3.64 10.29
N ALA A 52 7.02 -4.34 10.90
CA ALA A 52 6.58 -4.07 12.28
C ALA A 52 7.71 -4.24 13.30
N ARG A 53 8.60 -5.22 13.11
CA ARG A 53 9.72 -5.49 14.03
C ARG A 53 10.74 -4.36 14.03
N GLN A 54 11.05 -3.83 12.85
CA GLN A 54 12.05 -2.78 12.69
C GLN A 54 11.44 -1.38 12.77
N ASN A 55 10.11 -1.29 12.70
CA ASN A 55 9.35 -0.04 12.67
C ASN A 55 9.74 0.87 11.49
N LEU A 56 10.02 0.27 10.34
CA LEU A 56 10.47 0.93 9.11
C LEU A 56 9.63 0.49 7.92
N VAL A 57 9.48 1.38 6.94
CA VAL A 57 8.93 1.06 5.62
C VAL A 57 10.10 0.84 4.67
N TYR A 58 10.18 -0.34 4.07
CA TYR A 58 11.17 -0.64 3.05
C TYR A 58 10.57 -0.45 1.67
N GLY A 59 11.38 -0.03 0.70
CA GLY A 59 10.97 0.12 -0.68
C GLY A 59 12.14 0.00 -1.64
N VAL A 60 11.84 0.01 -2.94
CA VAL A 60 12.84 -0.04 -4.01
C VAL A 60 12.76 1.23 -4.84
N ASP A 61 13.91 1.88 -5.03
CA ASP A 61 13.98 3.06 -5.87
C ASP A 61 14.10 2.71 -7.37
N GLN A 62 14.00 3.73 -8.23
CA GLN A 62 14.12 3.57 -9.69
C GLN A 62 15.44 2.96 -10.20
N ARG A 63 16.47 2.85 -9.34
CA ARG A 63 17.77 2.22 -9.66
C ARG A 63 17.87 0.80 -9.08
N GLY A 64 16.79 0.26 -8.51
CA GLY A 64 16.79 -1.05 -7.88
C GLY A 64 17.54 -1.08 -6.55
N ARG A 65 17.67 0.06 -5.85
CA ARG A 65 18.26 0.11 -4.50
C ARG A 65 17.17 -0.06 -3.45
N LEU A 66 17.45 -0.82 -2.41
CA LEU A 66 16.61 -0.88 -1.21
C LEU A 66 16.76 0.43 -0.42
N VAL A 67 15.65 1.02 -0.05
CA VAL A 67 15.55 2.26 0.74
C VAL A 67 14.64 1.98 1.94
N ALA A 68 15.04 2.45 3.12
CA ALA A 68 14.20 2.40 4.31
C ALA A 68 13.69 3.81 4.65
N LEU A 69 12.44 3.92 5.05
CA LEU A 69 11.80 5.11 5.57
C LEU A 69 11.38 4.89 7.03
N ASP A 70 11.46 5.94 7.85
CA ASP A 70 10.78 5.96 9.14
C ASP A 70 9.28 6.27 8.99
N ARG A 71 8.54 6.25 10.11
CA ARG A 71 7.10 6.60 10.14
C ARG A 71 6.79 8.05 9.76
N THR A 72 7.78 8.92 9.72
CA THR A 72 7.64 10.31 9.25
C THR A 72 7.94 10.44 7.75
N GLY A 73 8.20 9.32 7.08
CA GLY A 73 8.49 9.26 5.65
C GLY A 73 9.92 9.65 5.28
N ARG A 74 10.81 9.83 6.27
CA ARG A 74 12.21 10.22 6.02
C ARG A 74 13.06 9.00 5.75
N VAL A 75 14.00 9.12 4.81
CA VAL A 75 14.98 8.07 4.53
C VAL A 75 15.87 7.84 5.74
N VAL A 76 16.00 6.58 6.16
CA VAL A 76 16.86 6.14 7.25
C VAL A 76 17.99 5.28 6.71
N GLY A 77 19.21 5.55 7.15
CA GLY A 77 20.39 4.83 6.72
C GLY A 77 20.78 5.14 5.26
N LYS A 78 21.70 4.33 4.73
CA LYS A 78 22.19 4.46 3.36
C LYS A 78 21.46 3.46 2.46
N PRO A 79 20.91 3.88 1.30
CA PRO A 79 20.38 2.94 0.32
C PRO A 79 21.40 1.90 -0.09
N THR A 80 20.95 0.68 -0.39
CA THR A 80 21.84 -0.42 -0.78
C THR A 80 22.47 -0.19 -2.15
N ARG A 81 23.37 -1.11 -2.54
CA ARG A 81 23.88 -1.12 -3.92
C ARG A 81 22.74 -1.44 -4.89
N PRO A 82 22.72 -0.82 -6.09
CA PRO A 82 21.74 -1.15 -7.12
C PRO A 82 21.70 -2.63 -7.44
N SER A 83 20.49 -3.19 -7.56
CA SER A 83 20.25 -4.54 -8.04
C SER A 83 19.47 -4.52 -9.36
N PRO A 84 20.03 -5.02 -10.47
CA PRO A 84 19.36 -5.01 -11.77
C PRO A 84 18.01 -5.75 -11.79
N VAL A 85 17.87 -6.83 -11.01
CA VAL A 85 16.61 -7.61 -10.95
C VAL A 85 15.46 -6.85 -10.28
N LEU A 86 15.78 -5.86 -9.44
CA LEU A 86 14.81 -4.99 -8.78
C LEU A 86 14.48 -3.73 -9.59
N LEU A 87 15.04 -3.57 -10.80
CA LEU A 87 14.64 -2.48 -11.68
C LEU A 87 13.16 -2.63 -12.06
N HIS A 88 12.42 -1.52 -12.06
CA HIS A 88 10.99 -1.50 -12.38
C HIS A 88 10.12 -2.28 -11.38
N ALA A 89 10.56 -2.39 -10.13
CA ALA A 89 9.73 -2.87 -9.03
C ALA A 89 8.40 -2.10 -8.97
N THR A 90 7.28 -2.84 -8.88
CA THR A 90 5.92 -2.29 -8.99
C THR A 90 5.11 -2.42 -7.70
N ALA A 91 5.27 -3.54 -6.98
CA ALA A 91 4.52 -3.90 -5.78
C ALA A 91 5.47 -4.36 -4.68
N GLY A 92 5.11 -4.13 -3.41
CA GLY A 92 5.93 -4.55 -2.28
C GLY A 92 5.13 -4.87 -1.03
N ALA A 93 5.56 -5.88 -0.27
CA ALA A 93 5.03 -6.15 1.06
C ALA A 93 6.10 -6.82 1.92
N VAL A 94 6.07 -6.61 3.23
CA VAL A 94 7.01 -7.26 4.13
C VAL A 94 6.41 -8.56 4.67
N VAL A 95 7.13 -9.66 4.50
CA VAL A 95 6.79 -11.00 5.01
C VAL A 95 7.93 -11.49 5.90
N GLY A 96 7.75 -11.37 7.22
CA GLY A 96 8.83 -11.60 8.18
C GLY A 96 9.95 -10.56 8.03
N GLU A 97 11.20 -11.01 7.88
CA GLU A 97 12.37 -10.15 7.61
C GLU A 97 12.69 -10.04 6.11
N ARG A 98 11.68 -10.13 5.24
CA ARG A 98 11.88 -10.01 3.80
C ARG A 98 10.89 -9.02 3.20
N LEU A 99 11.38 -8.12 2.36
CA LEU A 99 10.54 -7.36 1.45
C LEU A 99 10.29 -8.21 0.21
N VAL A 100 9.07 -8.68 0.01
CA VAL A 100 8.63 -9.36 -1.20
C VAL A 100 8.25 -8.31 -2.24
N VAL A 101 8.96 -8.28 -3.36
CA VAL A 101 8.87 -7.27 -4.41
C VAL A 101 8.41 -7.91 -5.71
N ARG A 102 7.45 -7.30 -6.40
CA ARG A 102 7.15 -7.65 -7.80
C ARG A 102 8.01 -6.87 -8.77
N SER A 103 8.72 -7.59 -9.64
CA SER A 103 9.40 -7.04 -10.80
C SER A 103 9.00 -7.82 -12.06
N GLY A 104 8.14 -7.23 -12.89
CA GLY A 104 7.55 -7.91 -14.04
C GLY A 104 6.72 -9.15 -13.62
N PRO A 105 7.04 -10.36 -14.13
CA PRO A 105 6.34 -11.59 -13.76
C PRO A 105 6.93 -12.29 -12.52
N TRP A 106 7.93 -11.72 -11.86
CA TRP A 106 8.63 -12.33 -10.74
C TRP A 106 8.28 -11.67 -9.41
N LEU A 107 8.24 -12.49 -8.37
CA LEU A 107 8.38 -12.09 -6.97
C LEU A 107 9.82 -12.33 -6.55
N HIS A 108 10.46 -11.31 -6.00
CA HIS A 108 11.77 -11.39 -5.38
C HIS A 108 11.61 -11.14 -3.88
N SER A 109 12.16 -12.00 -3.03
CA SER A 109 12.25 -11.70 -1.61
C SER A 109 13.62 -11.11 -1.30
N VAL A 110 13.63 -9.85 -0.90
CA VAL A 110 14.84 -9.10 -0.50
C VAL A 110 14.99 -9.22 1.00
N ASP A 111 16.17 -9.63 1.46
CA ASP A 111 16.49 -9.65 2.88
C ASP A 111 16.60 -8.23 3.45
N ILE A 112 15.83 -7.95 4.50
CA ILE A 112 15.80 -6.63 5.16
C ILE A 112 16.32 -6.68 6.60
N ASP A 113 16.88 -7.80 7.07
CA ASP A 113 17.53 -7.87 8.37
C ASP A 113 18.90 -7.15 8.33
N PRO A 114 19.08 -6.01 9.01
CA PRO A 114 20.34 -5.26 8.97
C PRO A 114 21.52 -6.03 9.61
N GLY A 115 21.25 -7.07 10.41
CA GLY A 115 22.27 -7.96 10.97
C GLY A 115 22.68 -9.10 10.03
N SER A 116 21.98 -9.28 8.92
CA SER A 116 22.22 -10.39 8.00
C SER A 116 23.35 -10.06 7.00
N PRO A 117 24.24 -11.03 6.68
CA PRO A 117 25.24 -10.86 5.63
C PRO A 117 24.62 -10.72 4.24
N THR A 118 23.34 -11.06 4.08
CA THR A 118 22.59 -10.91 2.82
C THR A 118 21.68 -9.68 2.80
N TYR A 119 21.81 -8.75 3.76
CA TYR A 119 21.01 -7.51 3.78
C TYR A 119 21.00 -6.79 2.42
N GLY A 120 19.81 -6.55 1.89
CA GLY A 120 19.58 -5.91 0.60
C GLY A 120 19.76 -6.81 -0.62
N LEU A 121 20.08 -8.09 -0.44
CA LEU A 121 20.18 -9.07 -1.54
C LEU A 121 18.85 -9.80 -1.73
N VAL A 122 18.60 -10.21 -2.97
CA VAL A 122 17.51 -11.13 -3.29
C VAL A 122 17.90 -12.53 -2.82
N VAL A 123 17.10 -13.10 -1.91
CA VAL A 123 17.35 -14.42 -1.29
C VAL A 123 16.34 -15.48 -1.71
N HIS A 124 15.27 -15.10 -2.41
CA HIS A 124 14.29 -16.02 -2.99
C HIS A 124 13.62 -15.41 -4.21
N GLU A 125 13.26 -16.25 -5.18
CA GLU A 125 12.54 -15.85 -6.39
C GLU A 125 11.39 -16.81 -6.66
N ALA A 126 10.26 -16.28 -7.11
CA ALA A 126 9.11 -17.07 -7.53
C ALA A 126 8.45 -16.43 -8.75
N TRP A 127 8.02 -17.27 -9.70
CA TRP A 127 7.26 -16.81 -10.86
C TRP A 127 5.78 -16.62 -10.48
N LEU A 128 5.15 -15.53 -10.92
CA LEU A 128 3.71 -15.32 -10.72
C LEU A 128 2.88 -16.17 -11.69
N TRP A 129 2.07 -17.08 -11.16
CA TRP A 129 1.21 -17.96 -11.97
C TRP A 129 -0.14 -18.24 -11.29
N PRO A 130 -1.22 -18.58 -12.02
CA PRO A 130 -1.35 -18.42 -13.46
C PRO A 130 -1.22 -16.94 -13.86
N TRP A 131 -1.27 -16.66 -15.17
CA TRP A 131 -1.02 -15.35 -15.77
C TRP A 131 -1.78 -14.16 -15.13
N HIS A 132 -2.89 -14.39 -14.42
CA HIS A 132 -3.58 -13.33 -13.68
C HIS A 132 -2.71 -12.63 -12.63
N GLY A 133 -1.71 -13.30 -12.06
CA GLY A 133 -0.78 -12.67 -11.12
C GLY A 133 0.07 -11.57 -11.76
N VAL A 134 0.34 -11.66 -13.07
CA VAL A 134 1.24 -10.72 -13.75
C VAL A 134 0.61 -9.34 -13.99
N THR A 135 -0.69 -9.17 -13.71
CA THR A 135 -1.41 -7.89 -13.85
C THR A 135 -1.80 -7.27 -12.51
N VAL A 136 -1.26 -7.81 -11.41
CA VAL A 136 -1.36 -7.23 -10.07
C VAL A 136 -0.34 -6.11 -9.98
N ASP A 137 -0.79 -4.86 -9.87
CA ASP A 137 0.09 -3.70 -9.82
C ASP A 137 0.66 -3.46 -8.42
N ASP A 138 -0.11 -3.78 -7.37
CA ASP A 138 0.33 -3.77 -5.98
C ASP A 138 -0.37 -4.84 -5.12
N PHE A 139 0.22 -5.16 -3.96
CA PHE A 139 -0.31 -6.13 -2.98
C PHE A 139 0.14 -5.83 -1.55
N ASP A 140 -0.58 -6.37 -0.57
CA ASP A 140 -0.17 -6.33 0.84
C ASP A 140 -0.35 -7.70 1.52
N LEU A 141 0.34 -7.93 2.63
CA LEU A 141 0.25 -9.16 3.41
C LEU A 141 -1.05 -9.18 4.23
N ASN A 142 -1.84 -10.23 4.08
CA ASN A 142 -2.88 -10.55 5.04
C ASN A 142 -2.26 -11.35 6.21
N PRO A 143 -2.21 -10.80 7.43
CA PRO A 143 -1.61 -11.50 8.57
C PRO A 143 -2.40 -12.73 9.01
N ALA A 144 -3.68 -12.86 8.64
CA ALA A 144 -4.53 -13.96 9.07
C ALA A 144 -4.16 -15.31 8.40
N ASP A 145 -3.70 -15.28 7.15
CA ASP A 145 -3.38 -16.48 6.37
C ASP A 145 -1.95 -16.49 5.80
N GLY A 146 -1.22 -15.37 5.90
CA GLY A 146 0.15 -15.24 5.41
C GLY A 146 0.25 -15.14 3.89
N LEU A 147 -0.86 -14.91 3.18
CA LEU A 147 -0.87 -14.68 1.74
C LEU A 147 -0.83 -13.18 1.44
N LEU A 148 -0.33 -12.83 0.26
CA LEU A 148 -0.43 -11.46 -0.25
C LEU A 148 -1.78 -11.28 -0.94
N TYR A 149 -2.39 -10.11 -0.83
CA TYR A 149 -3.64 -9.77 -1.48
C TYR A 149 -3.45 -8.53 -2.34
N GLY A 150 -3.88 -8.60 -3.59
CA GLY A 150 -3.77 -7.52 -4.56
C GLY A 150 -4.96 -7.49 -5.51
N VAL A 151 -4.96 -6.55 -6.45
CA VAL A 151 -5.99 -6.45 -7.48
C VAL A 151 -5.39 -6.69 -8.85
N ALA A 152 -5.75 -7.80 -9.48
CA ALA A 152 -5.40 -8.09 -10.86
C ALA A 152 -6.32 -7.28 -11.78
N THR A 153 -5.71 -6.54 -12.72
CA THR A 153 -6.46 -5.77 -13.72
C THR A 153 -6.43 -6.47 -15.07
N ARG A 154 -7.48 -6.25 -15.87
CA ARG A 154 -7.52 -6.66 -17.28
C ARG A 154 -7.77 -5.42 -18.11
N GLU A 155 -7.19 -5.36 -19.31
CA GLU A 155 -7.36 -4.24 -20.24
C GLU A 155 -8.85 -3.94 -20.50
N HIS A 156 -9.64 -5.00 -20.61
CA HIS A 156 -11.09 -4.95 -20.72
C HIS A 156 -11.70 -5.83 -19.63
N GLY A 157 -12.20 -5.22 -18.57
CA GLY A 157 -12.89 -5.94 -17.51
C GLY A 157 -12.76 -5.29 -16.13
N HIS A 158 -13.44 -5.89 -15.17
CA HIS A 158 -13.38 -5.48 -13.77
C HIS A 158 -12.03 -5.85 -13.14
N GLY A 159 -11.65 -5.10 -12.11
CA GLY A 159 -10.58 -5.52 -11.20
C GLY A 159 -11.02 -6.77 -10.45
N VAL A 160 -10.09 -7.73 -10.28
CA VAL A 160 -10.33 -8.98 -9.56
C VAL A 160 -9.36 -9.03 -8.39
N VAL A 161 -9.89 -9.15 -7.17
CA VAL A 161 -9.05 -9.38 -6.00
C VAL A 161 -8.48 -10.80 -6.07
N VAL A 162 -7.16 -10.90 -5.88
CA VAL A 162 -6.43 -12.16 -5.91
C VAL A 162 -5.58 -12.30 -4.65
N SER A 163 -5.47 -13.52 -4.15
CA SER A 163 -4.45 -13.93 -3.19
C SER A 163 -3.23 -14.45 -3.93
N ILE A 164 -2.03 -14.24 -3.39
CA ILE A 164 -0.74 -14.68 -3.92
C ILE A 164 0.03 -15.37 -2.80
N ASP A 165 0.49 -16.59 -3.04
CA ASP A 165 1.45 -17.25 -2.16
C ASP A 165 2.85 -16.64 -2.37
N PRO A 166 3.42 -15.95 -1.37
CA PRO A 166 4.71 -15.26 -1.52
C PRO A 166 5.88 -16.23 -1.76
N ARG A 167 5.74 -17.51 -1.44
CA ARG A 167 6.79 -18.52 -1.65
C ARG A 167 6.75 -19.11 -3.05
N THR A 168 5.55 -19.40 -3.55
CA THR A 168 5.39 -20.12 -4.82
C THR A 168 4.97 -19.23 -6.00
N GLY A 169 4.59 -17.98 -5.71
CA GLY A 169 4.01 -17.05 -6.70
C GLY A 169 2.62 -17.46 -7.20
N ARG A 170 2.01 -18.48 -6.58
CA ARG A 170 0.70 -18.99 -6.99
C ARG A 170 -0.39 -17.99 -6.64
N THR A 171 -1.17 -17.61 -7.64
CA THR A 171 -2.28 -16.67 -7.55
C THR A 171 -3.63 -17.37 -7.63
N ARG A 172 -4.61 -16.86 -6.91
CA ARG A 172 -5.99 -17.36 -6.93
C ARG A 172 -6.97 -16.20 -6.77
N PRO A 173 -8.07 -16.13 -7.55
CA PRO A 173 -9.15 -15.21 -7.26
C PRO A 173 -9.71 -15.44 -5.86
N VAL A 174 -10.00 -14.36 -5.14
CA VAL A 174 -10.64 -14.45 -3.82
C VAL A 174 -12.16 -14.57 -4.02
N PRO A 175 -12.79 -15.65 -3.56
CA PRO A 175 -14.23 -15.87 -3.76
C PRO A 175 -15.06 -14.87 -2.96
N GLY A 176 -16.25 -14.53 -3.46
CA GLY A 176 -17.21 -13.69 -2.76
C GLY A 176 -16.83 -12.21 -2.65
N VAL A 177 -15.74 -11.78 -3.29
CA VAL A 177 -15.38 -10.36 -3.35
C VAL A 177 -16.15 -9.66 -4.47
N GLY A 178 -16.60 -8.43 -4.20
CA GLY A 178 -17.37 -7.63 -5.16
C GLY A 178 -16.54 -7.20 -6.36
N ARG A 179 -17.21 -6.68 -7.39
CA ARG A 179 -16.55 -6.21 -8.61
C ARG A 179 -15.93 -4.84 -8.39
N LEU A 180 -14.62 -4.77 -8.58
CA LEU A 180 -13.90 -3.49 -8.65
C LEU A 180 -13.99 -2.90 -10.07
N PRO A 181 -14.03 -1.57 -10.23
CA PRO A 181 -14.01 -0.96 -11.56
C PRO A 181 -12.74 -1.32 -12.36
N GLY A 182 -12.88 -1.35 -13.68
CA GLY A 182 -11.78 -1.56 -14.62
C GLY A 182 -11.07 -0.27 -15.06
N GLY A 183 -10.19 -0.40 -16.05
CA GLY A 183 -9.66 0.70 -16.85
C GLY A 183 -8.34 1.34 -16.35
N GLY A 184 -7.84 0.92 -15.18
CA GLY A 184 -6.57 1.39 -14.65
C GLY A 184 -6.01 0.43 -13.61
N GLY A 185 -4.70 0.49 -13.42
CA GLY A 185 -3.96 -0.23 -12.39
C GLY A 185 -4.39 0.12 -10.97
N TYR A 186 -4.36 -0.86 -10.07
CA TYR A 186 -4.52 -0.62 -8.63
C TYR A 186 -3.13 -0.55 -8.01
N GLY A 187 -2.54 0.64 -8.00
CA GLY A 187 -1.13 0.81 -7.62
C GLY A 187 -0.89 0.84 -6.13
N ALA A 188 -1.91 1.01 -5.29
CA ALA A 188 -1.75 0.99 -3.83
C ALA A 188 -2.78 0.05 -3.22
N VAL A 189 -2.31 -0.91 -2.43
CA VAL A 189 -3.12 -1.91 -1.75
C VAL A 189 -2.70 -2.03 -0.29
N THR A 190 -3.66 -2.18 0.61
CA THR A 190 -3.41 -2.46 2.03
C THR A 190 -4.47 -3.38 2.58
N VAL A 191 -4.07 -4.40 3.33
CA VAL A 191 -4.98 -5.18 4.18
C VAL A 191 -5.00 -4.55 5.56
N ALA A 192 -6.14 -3.97 5.94
CA ALA A 192 -6.28 -3.32 7.24
C ALA A 192 -6.77 -4.32 8.31
N PRO A 193 -6.62 -3.99 9.61
CA PRO A 193 -7.02 -4.89 10.69
C PRO A 193 -8.53 -5.14 10.79
N ASP A 194 -9.36 -4.34 10.11
CA ASP A 194 -10.80 -4.57 9.97
C ASP A 194 -11.11 -5.72 8.97
N GLY A 195 -10.08 -6.38 8.43
CA GLY A 195 -10.20 -7.48 7.48
C GLY A 195 -10.56 -7.04 6.06
N ALA A 196 -10.61 -5.73 5.78
CA ALA A 196 -10.88 -5.22 4.45
C ALA A 196 -9.58 -4.91 3.69
N LEU A 197 -9.67 -5.03 2.36
CA LEU A 197 -8.66 -4.56 1.43
C LEU A 197 -8.99 -3.13 1.02
N TYR A 198 -8.04 -2.23 1.20
CA TYR A 198 -8.10 -0.86 0.72
C TYR A 198 -7.26 -0.77 -0.55
N ALA A 199 -7.89 -0.47 -1.68
CA ALA A 199 -7.23 -0.50 -2.99
C ALA A 199 -7.48 0.80 -3.75
N THR A 200 -6.41 1.46 -4.20
CA THR A 200 -6.52 2.69 -4.99
C THR A 200 -6.29 2.41 -6.46
N ASN A 201 -7.31 2.66 -7.28
CA ASN A 201 -7.15 2.67 -8.74
C ASN A 201 -6.47 3.98 -9.17
N ASN A 202 -5.43 3.92 -9.99
CA ASN A 202 -4.62 5.08 -10.35
C ASN A 202 -5.37 6.06 -11.27
N ARG A 203 -6.26 5.56 -12.15
CA ARG A 203 -6.86 6.37 -13.22
C ARG A 203 -8.27 5.90 -13.64
N HIS A 204 -9.11 5.50 -12.69
CA HIS A 204 -10.50 5.20 -13.01
C HIS A 204 -11.26 6.48 -13.37
N GLY A 205 -11.82 6.56 -14.60
CA GLY A 205 -12.53 7.76 -15.05
C GLY A 205 -11.68 9.04 -15.06
N GLY A 206 -10.35 8.92 -15.18
CA GLY A 206 -9.43 10.06 -15.09
C GLY A 206 -9.14 10.55 -13.66
N ARG A 207 -9.47 9.73 -12.65
CA ARG A 207 -9.27 10.02 -11.23
C ARG A 207 -8.53 8.88 -10.52
N SER A 208 -7.84 9.17 -9.43
CA SER A 208 -7.38 8.14 -8.51
C SER A 208 -8.44 7.91 -7.45
N THR A 209 -8.97 6.68 -7.35
CA THR A 209 -10.10 6.37 -6.47
C THR A 209 -9.74 5.26 -5.51
N LEU A 210 -9.89 5.52 -4.21
CA LEU A 210 -9.70 4.57 -3.12
C LEU A 210 -11.00 3.82 -2.86
N TRP A 211 -10.91 2.50 -2.86
CA TRP A 211 -11.99 1.57 -2.59
C TRP A 211 -11.70 0.79 -1.31
N ARG A 212 -12.73 0.57 -0.50
CA ARG A 212 -12.75 -0.45 0.56
C ARG A 212 -13.46 -1.68 0.03
N VAL A 213 -12.83 -2.85 0.19
CA VAL A 213 -13.31 -4.13 -0.33
C VAL A 213 -13.39 -5.11 0.81
N ALA A 214 -14.59 -5.60 1.11
CA ALA A 214 -14.78 -6.62 2.12
C ALA A 214 -14.25 -7.97 1.62
N LEU A 215 -13.43 -8.64 2.43
CA LEU A 215 -12.86 -9.97 2.15
C LEU A 215 -13.65 -11.11 2.83
N ASP A 216 -14.76 -10.78 3.49
CA ASP A 216 -15.64 -11.70 4.23
C ASP A 216 -16.64 -12.48 3.34
N GLY A 217 -16.54 -12.31 2.02
CA GLY A 217 -17.45 -12.93 1.05
C GLY A 217 -18.79 -12.21 0.85
N SER A 218 -19.02 -11.07 1.51
CA SER A 218 -20.25 -10.27 1.38
C SER A 218 -20.40 -9.60 0.01
N GLY A 219 -19.32 -9.51 -0.78
CA GLY A 219 -19.31 -8.80 -2.05
C GLY A 219 -19.32 -7.28 -1.94
N VAL A 220 -19.20 -6.72 -0.73
CA VAL A 220 -19.29 -5.27 -0.51
C VAL A 220 -18.02 -4.56 -0.98
N VAL A 221 -18.21 -3.59 -1.87
CA VAL A 221 -17.18 -2.68 -2.36
C VAL A 221 -17.71 -1.25 -2.21
N THR A 222 -16.94 -0.38 -1.57
CA THR A 222 -17.34 1.00 -1.26
C THR A 222 -16.27 1.97 -1.71
N GLU A 223 -16.65 2.99 -2.47
CA GLU A 223 -15.78 4.12 -2.76
C GLU A 223 -15.59 4.94 -1.48
N ILE A 224 -14.35 5.19 -1.08
CA ILE A 224 -14.01 5.99 0.10
C ILE A 224 -13.69 7.42 -0.32
N SER A 225 -12.81 7.59 -1.31
CA SER A 225 -12.37 8.90 -1.77
C SER A 225 -11.91 8.87 -3.21
N SER A 226 -12.01 10.01 -3.91
CA SER A 226 -11.51 10.15 -5.27
C SER A 226 -10.80 11.50 -5.47
N ARG A 227 -9.63 11.48 -6.10
CA ARG A 227 -8.76 12.65 -6.31
C ARG A 227 -8.20 12.70 -7.74
N GLN A 228 -7.36 13.69 -8.03
CA GLN A 228 -6.67 13.80 -9.31
C GLN A 228 -5.90 12.50 -9.62
N ALA A 229 -5.91 12.08 -10.89
CA ALA A 229 -5.19 10.89 -11.32
C ALA A 229 -3.69 11.00 -11.05
N LEU A 230 -3.14 9.92 -10.51
CA LEU A 230 -1.73 9.71 -10.27
C LEU A 230 -1.17 8.73 -11.29
N HIS A 231 0.14 8.84 -11.56
CA HIS A 231 0.81 7.93 -12.47
C HIS A 231 1.28 6.68 -11.74
N THR A 232 1.98 6.88 -10.63
CA THR A 232 2.30 5.80 -9.69
C THR A 232 1.88 6.22 -8.31
N ILE A 233 1.25 5.28 -7.63
CA ILE A 233 0.90 5.30 -6.22
C ILE A 233 1.31 3.92 -5.73
N ASP A 234 1.70 3.81 -4.46
CA ASP A 234 2.04 2.56 -3.80
C ASP A 234 1.92 2.76 -2.29
N SER A 235 1.51 1.73 -1.56
CA SER A 235 1.19 1.82 -0.14
C SER A 235 1.91 0.76 0.65
N SER A 236 2.39 1.15 1.83
CA SER A 236 2.84 0.18 2.81
C SER A 236 1.65 -0.61 3.34
N GLY A 237 1.94 -1.75 3.96
CA GLY A 237 1.01 -2.38 4.87
C GLY A 237 0.68 -1.52 6.10
N CYS A 238 -0.24 -2.01 6.92
CA CYS A 238 -0.73 -1.27 8.07
C CYS A 238 0.36 -0.99 9.12
N LEU A 239 0.55 0.27 9.49
CA LEU A 239 1.35 0.67 10.64
C LEU A 239 0.45 0.58 11.89
N PRO A 240 0.76 -0.31 12.84
CA PRO A 240 0.03 -0.33 14.11
C PRO A 240 0.26 1.01 14.81
N ASP A 241 -0.78 1.54 15.44
CA ASP A 241 -0.63 2.73 16.27
C ASP A 241 0.49 2.47 17.29
N ILE A 242 1.43 3.41 17.38
CA ILE A 242 2.36 3.36 18.52
C ILE A 242 1.48 3.62 19.73
N PRO A 243 1.41 2.72 20.72
CA PRO A 243 0.69 2.99 21.94
C PRO A 243 1.26 4.31 22.46
N THR A 244 0.42 5.36 22.43
CA THR A 244 0.80 6.63 23.04
C THR A 244 1.12 6.26 24.47
N PRO A 245 2.35 6.52 24.97
CA PRO A 245 2.70 6.15 26.33
C PRO A 245 1.59 6.71 27.20
N THR A 246 0.81 5.80 27.81
CA THR A 246 -0.29 6.19 28.66
C THR A 246 0.37 7.03 29.72
N THR A 247 0.21 8.35 29.62
CA THR A 247 0.60 9.22 30.71
C THR A 247 -0.32 8.78 31.82
N THR A 248 0.21 7.91 32.70
CA THR A 248 -0.47 7.60 33.96
C THR A 248 -0.81 8.96 34.50
N PRO A 249 -2.10 9.31 34.65
CA PRO A 249 -2.45 10.63 35.13
C PRO A 249 -1.74 10.78 36.46
N THR A 250 -0.66 11.58 36.47
CA THR A 250 0.10 11.85 37.68
C THR A 250 -0.93 12.43 38.61
N THR A 251 -1.35 11.62 39.57
CA THR A 251 -2.32 12.02 40.58
C THR A 251 -1.61 13.15 41.29
N THR A 252 -1.95 14.38 40.90
CA THR A 252 -1.33 15.56 41.46
C THR A 252 -1.83 15.55 42.89
N THR A 253 -1.02 14.96 43.77
CA THR A 253 -1.22 15.05 45.20
C THR A 253 -1.09 16.53 45.48
N THR A 254 -2.24 17.18 45.59
CA THR A 254 -2.37 18.58 45.95
C THR A 254 -1.74 18.74 47.31
N THR A 255 -0.45 19.08 47.33
CA THR A 255 0.17 19.67 48.51
C THR A 255 -0.54 21.02 48.70
N PRO A 256 -1.12 21.29 49.88
CA PRO A 256 -1.78 22.57 50.13
C PRO A 256 -0.74 23.69 50.09
N THR A 257 -0.70 24.42 48.96
CA THR A 257 0.17 25.58 48.79
C THR A 257 -0.49 26.80 49.44
N THR A 258 0.15 27.31 50.48
CA THR A 258 -0.17 28.57 51.14
C THR A 258 -0.12 29.71 50.12
N THR A 259 -1.23 30.44 49.99
CA THR A 259 -1.39 31.58 49.09
C THR A 259 -0.54 32.75 49.55
N THR A 260 0.50 33.11 48.78
CA THR A 260 1.15 34.42 48.88
C THR A 260 0.76 35.23 47.66
N THR A 261 -0.07 36.25 47.89
CA THR A 261 -0.52 37.22 46.88
C THR A 261 0.64 38.15 46.54
N THR A 262 1.16 38.06 45.32
CA THR A 262 2.07 39.08 44.77
C THR A 262 1.37 39.78 43.61
N THR A 263 1.06 41.04 43.82
CA THR A 263 0.47 41.95 42.83
C THR A 263 1.56 42.36 41.83
N THR A 264 1.49 41.89 40.59
CA THR A 264 2.40 42.31 39.52
C THR A 264 1.64 43.20 38.54
N THR A 265 2.07 44.45 38.46
CA THR A 265 1.54 45.52 37.63
C THR A 265 1.95 45.34 36.16
N THR A 266 0.97 45.39 35.26
CA THR A 266 1.10 45.26 33.81
C THR A 266 1.74 46.51 33.17
N PRO A 267 2.77 46.38 32.32
CA PRO A 267 3.19 47.44 31.40
C PRO A 267 2.29 47.50 30.15
N PRO A 268 2.00 48.69 29.60
CA PRO A 268 1.16 48.85 28.41
C PRO A 268 1.92 48.41 27.14
N THR A 269 1.31 47.53 26.34
CA THR A 269 1.85 47.13 25.04
C THR A 269 1.29 48.02 23.94
N THR A 270 2.20 48.65 23.19
CA THR A 270 1.97 49.56 22.09
C THR A 270 1.47 48.83 20.83
N THR A 271 0.35 49.29 20.28
CA THR A 271 -0.22 48.82 19.01
C THR A 271 0.47 49.50 17.83
N THR A 272 1.24 48.76 17.04
CA THR A 272 1.79 49.28 15.77
C THR A 272 0.91 48.82 14.61
N THR A 273 0.14 49.76 14.06
CA THR A 273 -0.68 49.57 12.85
C THR A 273 0.17 49.83 11.62
N THR A 274 0.48 48.79 10.83
CA THR A 274 1.15 48.95 9.53
C THR A 274 0.10 48.93 8.41
N THR A 275 -0.18 50.10 7.87
CA THR A 275 -1.03 50.30 6.68
C THR A 275 -0.20 49.97 5.43
N ARG A 276 -0.58 48.94 4.67
CA ARG A 276 0.03 48.64 3.37
C ARG A 276 -0.93 49.06 2.26
N THR A 277 -0.54 50.08 1.52
CA THR A 277 -1.21 50.55 0.30
C THR A 277 -0.93 49.58 -0.85
N THR A 278 -1.97 48.95 -1.38
CA THR A 278 -1.92 48.23 -2.67
C THR A 278 -2.80 48.94 -3.68
N THR A 279 -2.15 49.51 -4.69
CA THR A 279 -2.75 50.11 -5.87
C THR A 279 -3.37 49.02 -6.74
N THR A 280 -4.69 49.06 -6.92
CA THR A 280 -5.42 48.18 -7.85
C THR A 280 -5.81 48.92 -9.12
N THR A 281 -5.41 48.38 -10.26
CA THR A 281 -5.86 48.73 -11.61
C THR A 281 -7.31 48.28 -11.83
N PRO A 282 -8.21 49.10 -12.41
CA PRO A 282 -9.62 48.75 -12.58
C PRO A 282 -9.85 47.87 -13.82
N SER A 283 -10.72 46.87 -13.66
CA SER A 283 -11.30 46.06 -14.74
C SER A 283 -12.84 46.14 -14.65
N PRO A 284 -13.58 46.12 -15.78
CA PRO A 284 -14.97 46.58 -15.85
C PRO A 284 -15.99 45.62 -15.20
N PRO A 285 -17.18 46.13 -14.80
CA PRO A 285 -18.13 45.40 -13.97
C PRO A 285 -18.95 44.40 -14.80
N THR A 286 -19.01 43.15 -14.34
CA THR A 286 -20.05 42.19 -14.76
C THR A 286 -21.02 42.03 -13.60
N THR A 287 -22.23 42.57 -13.78
CA THR A 287 -23.33 42.48 -12.82
C THR A 287 -23.91 41.07 -12.83
N ILE A 288 -23.70 40.30 -11.76
CA ILE A 288 -24.43 39.07 -11.49
C ILE A 288 -25.15 39.24 -10.15
N THR A 289 -26.46 39.41 -10.22
CA THR A 289 -27.37 39.45 -9.09
C THR A 289 -27.47 38.06 -8.50
N THR A 290 -26.93 37.86 -7.29
CA THR A 290 -27.11 36.59 -6.56
C THR A 290 -27.96 36.87 -5.33
N THR A 291 -29.20 36.38 -5.34
CA THR A 291 -30.14 36.49 -4.25
C THR A 291 -29.73 35.54 -3.13
N THR A 292 -29.18 36.08 -2.04
CA THR A 292 -28.84 35.31 -0.84
C THR A 292 -30.10 35.13 0.01
N THR A 293 -30.74 33.97 -0.09
CA THR A 293 -31.76 33.55 0.89
C THR A 293 -31.08 32.96 2.12
N THR A 294 -31.17 33.70 3.22
CA THR A 294 -30.77 33.27 4.57
C THR A 294 -31.66 32.10 5.01
N PRO A 295 -31.11 30.91 5.32
CA PRO A 295 -31.91 29.84 5.90
C PRO A 295 -32.32 30.19 7.35
N PRO A 296 -33.53 29.81 7.78
CA PRO A 296 -34.04 30.10 9.12
C PRO A 296 -33.22 29.38 10.21
N PRO A 297 -33.14 29.94 11.43
CA PRO A 297 -32.39 29.36 12.53
C PRO A 297 -32.98 28.01 12.95
N GLN A 298 -32.13 26.99 12.98
CA GLN A 298 -32.47 25.65 13.43
C GLN A 298 -32.65 25.63 14.96
N PRO A 299 -33.74 25.07 15.50
CA PRO A 299 -33.98 25.02 16.95
C PRO A 299 -32.93 24.15 17.65
N THR A 300 -32.27 24.73 18.64
CA THR A 300 -31.30 24.06 19.51
C THR A 300 -32.05 23.18 20.52
N THR A 301 -32.06 21.86 20.30
CA THR A 301 -32.54 20.90 21.29
C THR A 301 -31.44 20.62 22.31
N THR A 302 -31.67 21.03 23.55
CA THR A 302 -30.80 20.72 24.69
C THR A 302 -30.99 19.24 25.05
N PRO A 303 -29.95 18.39 25.00
CA PRO A 303 -30.08 16.99 25.41
C PRO A 303 -30.33 16.89 26.94
N PRO A 304 -31.19 15.96 27.39
CA PRO A 304 -31.47 15.78 28.81
C PRO A 304 -30.21 15.33 29.56
N ARG A 305 -29.94 16.00 30.68
CA ARG A 305 -28.88 15.68 31.63
C ARG A 305 -29.17 14.32 32.27
N ILE A 306 -28.42 13.30 31.88
CA ILE A 306 -28.48 11.98 32.53
C ILE A 306 -27.64 12.05 33.81
N THR A 307 -28.31 11.93 34.96
CA THR A 307 -27.68 11.85 36.28
C THR A 307 -27.21 10.41 36.51
N THR A 308 -25.94 10.12 36.26
CA THR A 308 -25.36 8.80 36.55
C THR A 308 -25.22 8.65 38.07
N THR A 309 -26.03 7.77 38.65
CA THR A 309 -25.95 7.43 40.08
C THR A 309 -24.88 6.35 40.25
N THR A 310 -23.73 6.71 40.81
CA THR A 310 -22.64 5.77 41.08
C THR A 310 -22.96 4.98 42.36
N THR A 311 -23.53 3.79 42.22
CA THR A 311 -23.64 2.84 43.34
C THR A 311 -22.29 2.18 43.58
N THR A 312 -21.61 2.57 44.67
CA THR A 312 -20.40 1.92 45.16
C THR A 312 -20.77 0.59 45.82
N THR A 313 -20.68 -0.51 45.08
CA THR A 313 -20.81 -1.86 45.64
C THR A 313 -19.47 -2.26 46.26
N THR A 314 -19.38 -2.25 47.59
CA THR A 314 -18.25 -2.81 48.34
C THR A 314 -18.24 -4.32 48.16
N ILE A 315 -17.40 -4.83 47.25
CA ILE A 315 -17.21 -6.26 47.05
C ILE A 315 -16.39 -6.81 48.23
N ARG A 316 -17.03 -7.65 49.04
CA ARG A 316 -16.39 -8.44 50.09
C ARG A 316 -15.36 -9.38 49.44
N PRO A 317 -14.11 -9.45 49.93
CA PRO A 317 -13.10 -10.33 49.36
C PRO A 317 -13.56 -11.80 49.44
N ALA A 318 -13.56 -12.47 48.29
CA ALA A 318 -13.88 -13.89 48.18
C ALA A 318 -12.82 -14.73 48.92
N PRO A 319 -13.21 -15.84 49.58
CA PRO A 319 -12.27 -16.76 50.21
C PRO A 319 -11.25 -17.28 49.21
N ALA A 320 -9.99 -17.37 49.63
CA ALA A 320 -8.89 -17.89 48.83
C ALA A 320 -9.21 -19.31 48.34
N VAL A 321 -9.27 -19.48 47.02
CA VAL A 321 -9.41 -20.79 46.39
C VAL A 321 -8.10 -21.56 46.62
N PRO A 322 -8.16 -22.81 47.13
CA PRO A 322 -6.96 -23.62 47.30
C PRO A 322 -6.26 -23.83 45.95
N PRO A 323 -4.92 -23.92 45.93
CA PRO A 323 -4.16 -24.08 44.71
C PRO A 323 -4.63 -25.34 43.96
N PRO A 324 -4.74 -25.28 42.62
CA PRO A 324 -5.11 -26.43 41.81
C PRO A 324 -4.12 -27.56 42.08
N ASN A 325 -4.66 -28.75 42.33
CA ASN A 325 -3.88 -29.98 42.50
C ASN A 325 -3.25 -30.33 41.14
N ILE A 326 -2.03 -29.84 40.88
CA ILE A 326 -1.31 -30.10 39.64
C ILE A 326 -0.86 -31.57 39.68
N PRO A 327 -1.39 -32.45 38.81
CA PRO A 327 -0.91 -33.82 38.73
C PRO A 327 0.56 -33.82 38.30
N PRO A 328 1.38 -34.76 38.82
CA PRO A 328 2.78 -34.85 38.45
C PRO A 328 2.93 -34.99 36.93
N PRO A 329 3.97 -34.40 36.33
CA PRO A 329 4.20 -34.48 34.90
C PRO A 329 4.26 -35.95 34.46
N ARG A 330 3.38 -36.31 33.53
CA ARG A 330 3.46 -37.62 32.86
C ARG A 330 4.82 -37.71 32.18
N ILE A 331 5.64 -38.66 32.62
CA ILE A 331 6.85 -39.06 31.94
C ILE A 331 6.41 -39.65 30.59
N THR A 332 6.53 -38.85 29.53
CA THR A 332 6.36 -39.36 28.16
C THR A 332 7.51 -40.30 27.87
N PRO A 333 7.23 -41.56 27.46
CA PRO A 333 8.29 -42.47 27.05
C PRO A 333 9.08 -41.87 25.88
N PRO A 334 10.40 -42.16 25.80
CA PRO A 334 11.23 -41.67 24.71
C PRO A 334 10.62 -42.08 23.35
N PRO A 335 10.68 -41.21 22.34
CA PRO A 335 10.17 -41.51 21.01
C PRO A 335 10.83 -42.79 20.47
N ALA A 336 9.99 -43.69 19.94
CA ALA A 336 10.46 -44.91 19.31
C ALA A 336 11.43 -44.57 18.16
N PRO A 337 12.51 -45.36 17.97
CA PRO A 337 13.41 -45.16 16.85
C PRO A 337 12.64 -45.23 15.53
N PRO A 338 12.99 -44.40 14.53
CA PRO A 338 12.34 -44.42 13.24
C PRO A 338 12.51 -45.82 12.60
N PRO A 339 11.47 -46.33 11.91
CA PRO A 339 11.57 -47.60 11.22
C PRO A 339 12.71 -47.56 10.18
N PRO A 340 13.38 -48.70 9.94
CA PRO A 340 14.40 -48.78 8.91
C PRO A 340 13.82 -48.39 7.54
N PRO A 341 14.61 -47.75 6.67
CA PRO A 341 14.16 -47.39 5.34
C PRO A 341 13.71 -48.65 4.58
N PRO A 342 12.64 -48.56 3.77
CA PRO A 342 12.20 -49.66 2.92
C PRO A 342 13.36 -50.15 2.04
N PRO A 343 13.47 -51.46 1.76
CA PRO A 343 14.45 -51.98 0.81
C PRO A 343 14.28 -51.27 -0.55
N GLU A 344 15.39 -50.77 -1.06
CA GLU A 344 15.47 -50.04 -2.32
C GLU A 344 15.00 -50.96 -3.46
N LEU A 345 13.95 -50.54 -4.18
CA LEU A 345 13.45 -51.30 -5.33
C LEU A 345 14.53 -51.31 -6.42
N PRO A 346 14.69 -52.43 -7.15
CA PRO A 346 15.65 -52.51 -8.25
C PRO A 346 15.35 -51.42 -9.29
N VAL A 347 16.38 -50.64 -9.60
CA VAL A 347 16.31 -49.58 -10.61
C VAL A 347 15.89 -50.19 -11.95
N PRO A 348 14.82 -49.70 -12.60
CA PRO A 348 14.44 -50.16 -13.93
C PRO A 348 15.60 -49.98 -14.92
N PRO A 349 15.79 -50.89 -15.88
CA PRO A 349 16.84 -50.77 -16.88
C PRO A 349 16.67 -49.46 -17.66
N GLU A 350 17.78 -48.74 -17.81
CA GLU A 350 17.84 -47.47 -18.53
C GLU A 350 17.36 -47.68 -19.98
N PRO A 351 16.46 -46.83 -20.50
CA PRO A 351 16.00 -46.91 -21.88
C PRO A 351 17.21 -46.82 -22.85
N PRO A 352 17.20 -47.57 -23.97
CA PRO A 352 18.28 -47.48 -24.95
C PRO A 352 18.42 -46.04 -25.44
N GLN A 353 19.65 -45.52 -25.39
CA GLN A 353 19.94 -44.18 -25.86
C GLN A 353 19.58 -44.06 -27.35
N PRO A 354 18.88 -42.98 -27.75
CA PRO A 354 18.56 -42.75 -29.15
C PRO A 354 19.85 -42.62 -29.98
N PRO A 355 19.84 -43.06 -31.26
CA PRO A 355 20.99 -42.95 -32.12
C PRO A 355 21.41 -41.49 -32.27
N PRO A 356 22.72 -41.21 -32.41
CA PRO A 356 23.22 -39.86 -32.62
C PRO A 356 22.55 -39.25 -33.86
N PRO A 357 22.17 -37.95 -33.81
CA PRO A 357 21.59 -37.27 -34.96
C PRO A 357 22.55 -37.36 -36.15
N ALA A 358 22.02 -37.71 -37.33
CA ALA A 358 22.78 -37.63 -38.57
C ALA A 358 23.29 -36.19 -38.76
N ASP A 359 24.54 -36.05 -39.19
CA ASP A 359 25.17 -34.76 -39.51
C ASP A 359 24.34 -34.03 -40.57
N ILE A 360 23.52 -33.10 -40.10
CA ILE A 360 22.87 -32.11 -40.95
C ILE A 360 23.91 -31.01 -41.16
N GLU A 361 24.43 -30.88 -42.39
CA GLU A 361 25.21 -29.72 -42.81
C GLU A 361 24.36 -28.45 -42.60
N VAL A 362 24.65 -27.74 -41.51
CA VAL A 362 24.06 -26.43 -41.23
C VAL A 362 24.88 -25.39 -42.01
N PRO A 363 24.29 -24.61 -42.92
CA PRO A 363 25.02 -23.56 -43.63
C PRO A 363 25.53 -22.51 -42.64
N ASP A 364 26.76 -22.04 -42.87
CA ASP A 364 27.50 -21.09 -42.05
C ASP A 364 26.62 -19.96 -41.51
N ARG A 365 26.43 -19.97 -40.19
CA ARG A 365 25.64 -18.99 -39.47
C ARG A 365 26.46 -17.71 -39.32
N ARG A 366 26.28 -16.80 -40.26
CA ARG A 366 26.75 -15.41 -40.19
C ARG A 366 26.35 -14.83 -38.82
N VAL A 367 27.34 -14.46 -38.01
CA VAL A 367 27.14 -13.84 -36.70
C VAL A 367 26.59 -12.43 -36.91
N GLU A 368 25.27 -12.30 -36.83
CA GLU A 368 24.59 -11.01 -36.75
C GLU A 368 24.51 -10.61 -35.27
N THR A 369 25.30 -9.60 -34.91
CA THR A 369 25.33 -8.95 -33.61
C THR A 369 23.92 -8.48 -33.24
N LEU A 370 23.25 -9.19 -32.32
CA LEU A 370 21.94 -8.79 -31.82
C LEU A 370 22.05 -7.48 -31.01
N ALA A 371 21.48 -6.42 -31.55
CA ALA A 371 21.27 -5.15 -30.85
C ALA A 371 20.29 -5.32 -29.66
N PRO A 372 20.42 -4.50 -28.60
CA PRO A 372 19.64 -4.65 -27.37
C PRO A 372 18.13 -4.47 -27.61
N THR A 373 17.36 -5.53 -27.39
CA THR A 373 15.93 -5.66 -27.72
C THR A 373 14.96 -4.97 -26.75
N ASN A 374 15.45 -4.29 -25.70
CA ASN A 374 14.55 -3.66 -24.72
C ASN A 374 14.02 -2.26 -25.16
N ASN A 375 14.49 -1.73 -26.29
CA ASN A 375 13.93 -0.52 -26.90
C ASN A 375 12.73 -0.80 -27.81
N ALA A 376 12.56 -2.04 -28.30
CA ALA A 376 11.55 -2.37 -29.29
C ALA A 376 10.11 -2.21 -28.79
N VAL A 377 9.84 -2.52 -27.51
CA VAL A 377 8.49 -2.39 -26.93
C VAL A 377 8.13 -0.92 -26.65
N ARG A 378 9.11 -0.08 -26.28
CA ARG A 378 8.90 1.36 -26.12
C ARG A 378 8.76 2.07 -27.46
N ASP A 379 9.53 1.65 -28.47
CA ASP A 379 9.42 2.18 -29.81
C ASP A 379 8.11 1.76 -30.49
N GLN A 380 7.63 0.53 -30.29
CA GLN A 380 6.30 0.12 -30.76
C GLN A 380 5.18 0.99 -30.18
N ARG A 381 5.24 1.36 -28.90
CA ARG A 381 4.26 2.27 -28.29
C ARG A 381 4.35 3.70 -28.83
N ARG A 382 5.56 4.18 -29.15
CA ARG A 382 5.77 5.50 -29.76
C ARG A 382 5.28 5.55 -31.21
N TRP A 383 5.57 4.52 -32.00
CA TRP A 383 5.10 4.43 -33.39
C TRP A 383 3.59 4.22 -33.48
N GLY A 384 2.99 3.44 -32.58
CA GLY A 384 1.54 3.28 -32.51
C GLY A 384 0.79 4.61 -32.29
N LEU A 385 1.29 5.47 -31.40
CA LEU A 385 0.72 6.80 -31.16
C LEU A 385 0.88 7.73 -32.38
N ALA A 386 2.05 7.70 -33.03
CA ALA A 386 2.30 8.50 -34.23
C ALA A 386 1.35 8.13 -35.39
N VAL A 387 1.10 6.84 -35.60
CA VAL A 387 0.16 6.35 -36.63
C VAL A 387 -1.28 6.80 -36.33
N MET A 388 -1.72 6.71 -35.07
CA MET A 388 -3.05 7.21 -34.66
C MET A 388 -3.21 8.72 -34.94
N ILE A 389 -2.21 9.53 -34.62
CA ILE A 389 -2.24 10.99 -34.90
C ILE A 389 -2.29 11.25 -36.41
N LEU A 390 -1.54 10.49 -37.21
CA LEU A 390 -1.52 10.62 -38.67
C LEU A 390 -2.89 10.28 -39.29
N ILE A 391 -3.55 9.22 -38.82
CA ILE A 391 -4.89 8.83 -39.27
C ILE A 391 -5.92 9.92 -38.93
N LEU A 392 -5.87 10.46 -37.70
CA LEU A 392 -6.79 11.52 -37.27
C LEU A 392 -6.56 12.83 -38.07
N ALA A 393 -5.31 13.19 -38.32
CA ALA A 393 -4.97 14.37 -39.13
C ALA A 393 -5.41 14.21 -40.60
N ALA A 394 -5.21 13.02 -41.19
CA ALA A 394 -5.67 12.72 -42.54
C ALA A 394 -7.20 12.78 -42.65
N GLY A 395 -7.92 12.27 -41.64
CA GLY A 395 -9.38 12.35 -41.56
C GLY A 395 -9.89 13.80 -41.47
N ALA A 396 -9.21 14.65 -40.68
CA ALA A 396 -9.55 16.07 -40.56
C ALA A 396 -9.34 16.84 -41.88
N LEU A 397 -8.23 16.60 -42.57
CA LEU A 397 -7.93 17.22 -43.86
C LEU A 397 -8.90 16.79 -44.97
N ALA A 398 -9.25 15.49 -45.02
CA ALA A 398 -10.24 14.99 -45.98
C ALA A 398 -11.61 15.66 -45.78
N ARG A 399 -12.03 15.87 -44.53
CA ARG A 399 -13.29 16.54 -44.20
C ARG A 399 -13.28 18.02 -44.58
N GLN A 400 -12.16 18.71 -44.38
CA GLN A 400 -12.00 20.11 -44.76
C GLN A 400 -11.94 20.31 -46.29
N ALA A 401 -11.36 19.36 -47.02
CA ALA A 401 -11.36 19.38 -48.49
C ALA A 401 -12.78 19.14 -49.05
N ALA A 402 -13.56 18.25 -48.44
CA ALA A 402 -14.95 18.00 -48.82
C ALA A 402 -15.87 19.20 -48.54
N SER A 403 -15.64 19.94 -47.45
CA SER A 403 -16.45 21.12 -47.12
C SER A 403 -16.18 22.34 -47.99
N ARG A 404 -15.05 22.40 -48.71
CA ARG A 404 -14.74 23.48 -49.67
C ARG A 404 -15.31 23.25 -51.07
N ARG A 405 -15.81 22.04 -51.35
CA ARG A 405 -16.43 21.68 -52.64
C ARG A 405 -17.96 21.77 -52.63
N ARG A 406 -18.55 22.08 -51.48
CA ARG A 406 -19.93 22.52 -51.34
C ARG A 406 -19.92 24.02 -51.14
#